data_AF-A0A2M8Q491-F1
#
_entry.id   AF-A0A2M8Q491-F1
#
_cell.length_a   1.000
_cell.length_b   1.000
_cell.length_c   1.000
_cell.angle_alpha   90.00
_cell.angle_beta   90.00
_cell.angle_gamma   90.00
#
_symmetry.space_group_name_H-M   'P 1'
#
loop_
_entity.id
_entity.type
_entity.pdbx_description
1 polymer ?
#
loop_
_entity_poly.entity_id
_entity_poly.type
_entity_poly.pdbx_seq_one_letter_code
_entity_poly.pdbx_strand_id
1 'polypeptide(L)'
;MTSYDLQGDLKIFLAMVDHLVPYVYEKELFGQISNRYPKLTLGGVLMRRHRISALRDELAPEQSLAFEEAVQKLETLRYEWLSHYQDKLLQEFHSRINSLVYFVEDCEVSWNSCDANWPNEAEKRTLVAHVVEEAQSLNIFDTEHRAVLTKLDQKLRRFFRESAFLWDERLKAAYPFPQYWWLYGRPGRKEEPQN
;
A
#
# COMPACT_ATOMS: atom_id res chain seq x y z
N MET A 1 -0.15 8.62 18.23
CA MET A 1 0.30 8.39 16.84
C MET A 1 1.79 8.24 16.88
N THR A 2 2.34 7.17 16.32
CA THR A 2 3.79 7.00 16.18
C THR A 2 4.26 7.97 15.11
N SER A 3 5.29 8.77 15.42
CA SER A 3 5.90 9.68 14.45
C SER A 3 6.42 8.91 13.25
N TYR A 4 6.19 9.42 12.04
CA TYR A 4 6.79 8.87 10.83
C TYR A 4 8.31 9.07 10.82
N ASP A 5 9.05 7.99 10.58
CA ASP A 5 10.52 7.97 10.49
C ASP A 5 10.95 7.83 9.02
N LEU A 6 11.27 8.96 8.38
CA LEU A 6 11.74 9.01 7.00
C LEU A 6 13.07 8.26 6.80
N GLN A 7 13.97 8.30 7.78
CA GLN A 7 15.26 7.61 7.67
C GLN A 7 15.07 6.10 7.77
N GLY A 8 14.19 5.66 8.68
CA GLY A 8 13.75 4.28 8.78
C GLY A 8 13.11 3.79 7.47
N ASP A 9 12.20 4.57 6.89
CA ASP A 9 11.51 4.19 5.66
C ASP A 9 12.48 4.10 4.46
N LEU A 10 13.44 5.02 4.36
CA LEU A 10 14.52 4.96 3.38
C LEU A 10 15.37 3.69 3.58
N LYS A 11 15.81 3.38 4.80
CA LYS A 11 16.60 2.16 5.07
C LYS A 11 15.85 0.89 4.64
N ILE A 12 14.54 0.83 4.91
CA ILE A 12 13.71 -0.30 4.50
C ILE A 12 13.61 -0.36 2.97
N PHE A 13 13.38 0.78 2.31
CA PHE A 13 13.31 0.85 0.85
C PHE A 13 14.60 0.36 0.18
N LEU A 14 15.77 0.85 0.63
CA LEU A 14 17.07 0.43 0.13
C LEU A 14 17.27 -1.09 0.31
N ALA A 15 17.00 -1.60 1.52
CA ALA A 15 17.12 -3.02 1.81
C ALA A 15 16.17 -3.87 0.94
N MET A 16 14.94 -3.41 0.72
CA MET A 16 13.99 -4.10 -0.15
C MET A 16 14.50 -4.16 -1.59
N VAL A 17 14.94 -3.03 -2.14
CA VAL A 17 15.44 -2.94 -3.52
C VAL A 17 16.64 -3.86 -3.74
N ASP A 18 17.58 -3.91 -2.80
CA ASP A 18 18.76 -4.79 -2.90
C ASP A 18 18.40 -6.29 -2.90
N HIS A 19 17.20 -6.67 -2.46
CA HIS A 19 16.72 -8.06 -2.44
C HIS A 19 15.64 -8.34 -3.50
N LEU A 20 15.29 -7.37 -4.34
CA LEU A 20 14.17 -7.54 -5.28
C LEU A 20 14.47 -8.55 -6.38
N VAL A 21 15.69 -8.60 -6.91
CA VAL A 21 16.08 -9.52 -7.98
C VAL A 21 15.78 -10.98 -7.59
N PRO A 22 16.37 -11.55 -6.51
CA PRO A 22 16.05 -12.92 -6.13
C PRO A 22 14.55 -13.11 -5.82
N TYR A 23 13.91 -12.12 -5.19
CA TYR A 23 12.50 -12.17 -4.83
C TYR A 23 11.55 -12.30 -6.03
N VAL A 24 11.81 -11.64 -7.15
CA VAL A 24 10.88 -11.69 -8.29
C VAL A 24 10.85 -13.06 -8.97
N TYR A 25 11.94 -13.86 -8.92
CA TYR A 25 11.91 -15.25 -9.43
C TYR A 25 11.26 -16.24 -8.48
N GLU A 26 11.29 -15.94 -7.18
CA GLU A 26 10.80 -16.86 -6.18
C GLU A 26 9.28 -16.99 -6.24
N LYS A 27 8.77 -18.16 -5.85
CA LYS A 27 7.32 -18.40 -5.82
C LYS A 27 6.64 -17.74 -4.62
N GLU A 28 7.40 -17.42 -3.57
CA GLU A 28 6.85 -16.87 -2.33
C GLU A 28 6.38 -15.42 -2.51
N LEU A 29 5.12 -15.15 -2.20
CA LEU A 29 4.56 -13.81 -2.34
C LEU A 29 5.17 -12.80 -1.34
N PHE A 30 5.46 -13.26 -0.12
CA PHE A 30 5.97 -12.42 0.98
C PHE A 30 7.42 -12.78 1.28
N GLY A 31 8.35 -12.09 0.61
CA GLY A 31 9.78 -12.35 0.78
C GLY A 31 10.28 -11.96 2.17
N GLN A 32 11.36 -12.60 2.60
CA GLN A 32 12.01 -12.35 3.89
C GLN A 32 13.41 -11.79 3.67
N ILE A 33 13.65 -10.56 4.13
CA ILE A 33 15.00 -9.95 4.14
C ILE A 33 15.71 -10.28 5.46
N SER A 34 15.06 -9.93 6.58
CA SER A 34 15.50 -10.28 7.94
C SER A 34 14.34 -10.07 8.92
N ASN A 35 14.45 -10.60 10.14
CA ASN A 35 13.40 -10.43 11.18
C ASN A 35 13.22 -8.97 11.65
N ARG A 36 14.13 -8.07 11.25
CA ARG A 36 14.06 -6.63 11.58
C ARG A 36 13.34 -5.80 10.53
N TYR A 37 13.04 -6.39 9.37
CA TYR A 37 12.37 -5.71 8.26
C TYR A 37 10.96 -6.25 8.04
N PRO A 38 10.04 -5.42 7.52
CA PRO A 38 8.78 -5.92 7.02
C PRO A 38 9.01 -6.90 5.87
N LYS A 39 8.00 -7.71 5.58
CA LYS A 39 8.01 -8.63 4.44
C LYS A 39 8.23 -7.86 3.13
N LEU A 40 9.10 -8.40 2.28
CA LEU A 40 9.36 -7.89 0.94
C LEU A 40 8.16 -8.17 0.04
N THR A 41 7.60 -7.11 -0.52
CA THR A 41 6.48 -7.11 -1.47
C THR A 41 6.65 -5.95 -2.44
N LEU A 42 6.12 -6.06 -3.66
CA LEU A 42 6.18 -4.96 -4.63
C LEU A 42 5.36 -3.76 -4.15
N GLY A 43 4.17 -3.99 -3.60
CA GLY A 43 3.37 -2.93 -2.97
C GLY A 43 4.14 -2.23 -1.85
N GLY A 44 4.88 -2.99 -1.03
CA GLY A 44 5.69 -2.46 0.07
C GLY A 44 6.85 -1.58 -0.41
N VAL A 45 7.45 -1.91 -1.54
CA VAL A 45 8.49 -1.10 -2.21
C VAL A 45 7.89 0.18 -2.79
N LEU A 46 6.80 0.04 -3.57
CA LEU A 46 6.13 1.14 -4.26
C LEU A 46 5.57 2.18 -3.27
N MET A 47 4.95 1.73 -2.18
CA MET A 47 4.44 2.61 -1.13
C MET A 47 5.56 3.45 -0.49
N ARG A 48 6.71 2.84 -0.22
CA ARG A 48 7.86 3.55 0.37
C ARG A 48 8.47 4.54 -0.61
N ARG A 49 8.66 4.12 -1.86
CA ARG A 49 9.08 5.02 -2.94
C ARG A 49 8.19 6.26 -2.99
N HIS A 50 6.87 6.07 -2.95
CA HIS A 50 5.90 7.17 -2.96
C HIS A 50 6.06 8.12 -1.78
N ARG A 51 6.11 7.59 -0.54
CA ARG A 51 6.28 8.41 0.67
C ARG A 51 7.58 9.19 0.70
N ILE A 52 8.68 8.54 0.35
CA ILE A 52 10.02 9.18 0.31
C ILE A 52 10.06 10.25 -0.78
N SER A 53 9.46 9.99 -1.95
CA SER A 53 9.38 10.98 -3.04
C SER A 53 8.58 12.23 -2.62
N ALA A 54 7.49 12.06 -1.88
CA ALA A 54 6.68 13.17 -1.39
C ALA A 54 7.38 14.00 -0.31
N LEU A 55 8.40 13.44 0.35
CA LEU A 55 9.19 14.07 1.41
C LEU A 55 10.66 14.29 0.98
N ARG A 56 10.91 14.33 -0.33
CA ARG A 56 12.27 14.37 -0.89
C ARG A 56 13.07 15.58 -0.43
N ASP A 57 12.41 16.72 -0.23
CA ASP A 57 13.03 17.96 0.24
C ASP A 57 13.54 17.87 1.68
N GLU A 58 13.13 16.85 2.43
CA GLU A 58 13.58 16.60 3.80
C GLU A 58 14.77 15.61 3.86
N LEU A 59 15.22 15.06 2.73
CA LEU A 59 16.37 14.16 2.66
C LEU A 59 17.68 14.94 2.68
N ALA A 60 18.66 14.43 3.43
CA ALA A 60 20.04 14.88 3.28
C ALA A 60 20.58 14.54 1.86
N PRO A 61 21.57 15.27 1.33
CA PRO A 61 22.10 15.02 -0.02
C PRO A 61 22.52 13.56 -0.26
N GLU A 62 23.19 12.93 0.71
CA GLU A 62 23.60 11.52 0.64
C GLU A 62 22.40 10.56 0.61
N GLN A 63 21.34 10.88 1.37
CA GLN A 63 20.11 10.10 1.40
C GLN A 63 19.33 10.23 0.09
N SER A 64 19.29 11.44 -0.47
CA SER A 64 18.69 11.67 -1.79
C SER A 64 19.43 10.89 -2.87
N LEU A 65 20.77 10.88 -2.86
CA LEU A 65 21.55 10.11 -3.83
C LEU A 65 21.25 8.61 -3.72
N ALA A 66 21.31 8.05 -2.51
CA ALA A 66 21.00 6.64 -2.27
C ALA A 66 19.56 6.27 -2.69
N PHE A 67 18.60 7.18 -2.45
CA PHE A 67 17.22 7.00 -2.90
C PHE A 67 17.13 6.93 -4.42
N GLU A 68 17.75 7.86 -5.15
CA GLU A 68 17.75 7.86 -6.61
C GLU A 68 18.39 6.61 -7.20
N GLU A 69 19.54 6.17 -6.66
CA GLU A 69 20.19 4.94 -7.09
C GLU A 69 19.29 3.71 -6.91
N ALA A 70 18.59 3.62 -5.79
CA ALA A 70 17.64 2.54 -5.54
C ALA A 70 16.40 2.62 -6.43
N VAL A 71 15.92 3.83 -6.76
CA VAL A 71 14.87 4.01 -7.77
C VAL A 71 15.34 3.50 -9.13
N GLN A 72 16.56 3.86 -9.57
CA GLN A 72 17.11 3.35 -10.84
C GLN A 72 17.24 1.83 -10.84
N LYS A 73 17.71 1.21 -9.75
CA LYS A 73 17.76 -0.26 -9.62
C LYS A 73 16.38 -0.90 -9.78
N LEU A 74 15.35 -0.33 -9.16
CA LEU A 74 13.96 -0.79 -9.30
C LEU A 74 13.49 -0.71 -10.75
N GLU A 75 13.79 0.41 -11.44
CA GLU A 75 13.42 0.61 -12.85
C GLU A 75 14.15 -0.37 -13.78
N THR A 76 15.44 -0.60 -13.57
CA THR A 76 16.21 -1.62 -14.31
C THR A 76 15.62 -3.02 -14.11
N LEU A 77 15.31 -3.39 -12.87
CA LEU A 77 14.69 -4.68 -12.56
C LEU A 77 13.34 -4.84 -13.26
N ARG A 78 12.51 -3.79 -13.25
CA ARG A 78 11.20 -3.79 -13.91
C ARG A 78 11.34 -4.02 -15.41
N TYR A 79 12.37 -3.46 -16.04
CA TYR A 79 12.65 -3.67 -17.46
C TYR A 79 13.19 -5.07 -17.77
N GLU A 80 14.21 -5.51 -17.04
CA GLU A 80 14.88 -6.79 -17.29
C GLU A 80 14.01 -8.00 -16.97
N TRP A 81 13.12 -7.87 -15.98
CA TRP A 81 12.35 -8.98 -15.42
C TRP A 81 10.85 -8.73 -15.46
N LEU A 82 10.42 -8.02 -16.51
CA LEU A 82 9.05 -7.53 -16.67
C LEU A 82 7.99 -8.60 -16.43
N SER A 83 8.11 -9.79 -17.02
CA SER A 83 7.10 -10.86 -16.85
C SER A 83 6.96 -11.27 -15.38
N HIS A 84 8.08 -11.54 -14.70
CA HIS A 84 8.08 -11.94 -13.29
C HIS A 84 7.57 -10.83 -12.38
N TYR A 85 7.92 -9.59 -12.70
CA TYR A 85 7.46 -8.41 -12.00
C TYR A 85 5.93 -8.25 -12.12
N GLN A 86 5.39 -8.40 -13.33
CA GLN A 86 3.94 -8.35 -13.61
C GLN A 86 3.19 -9.47 -12.87
N ASP A 87 3.69 -10.70 -12.94
CA ASP A 87 3.09 -11.85 -12.25
C ASP A 87 3.04 -11.63 -10.72
N LYS A 88 4.14 -11.15 -10.14
CA LYS A 88 4.21 -10.78 -8.71
C LYS A 88 3.20 -9.71 -8.34
N LEU A 89 3.05 -8.69 -9.19
CA LEU A 89 2.11 -7.59 -8.97
C LEU A 89 0.67 -8.08 -8.90
N LEU A 90 0.25 -8.91 -9.85
CA LEU A 90 -1.11 -9.45 -9.87
C LEU A 90 -1.34 -10.45 -8.73
N GLN A 91 -0.33 -11.28 -8.41
CA GLN A 91 -0.39 -12.19 -7.27
C GLN A 91 -0.58 -11.42 -5.95
N GLU A 92 0.14 -10.32 -5.77
CA GLU A 92 -0.01 -9.45 -4.60
C GLU A 92 -1.39 -8.79 -4.57
N PHE A 93 -1.87 -8.27 -5.71
CA PHE A 93 -3.20 -7.70 -5.81
C PHE A 93 -4.27 -8.70 -5.37
N HIS A 94 -4.30 -9.91 -5.94
CA HIS A 94 -5.30 -10.93 -5.61
C HIS A 94 -5.26 -11.32 -4.14
N SER A 95 -4.05 -11.57 -3.59
CA SER A 95 -3.89 -11.93 -2.18
C SER A 95 -4.44 -10.87 -1.24
N ARG A 96 -4.07 -9.60 -1.47
CA ARG A 96 -4.49 -8.48 -0.61
C ARG A 96 -5.97 -8.17 -0.76
N ILE A 97 -6.49 -8.19 -1.98
CA ILE A 97 -7.93 -7.97 -2.23
C ILE A 97 -8.78 -9.04 -1.55
N ASN A 98 -8.40 -10.31 -1.65
CA ASN A 98 -9.15 -11.38 -0.98
C ASN A 98 -9.15 -11.16 0.54
N SER A 99 -8.01 -10.81 1.13
CA SER A 99 -7.95 -10.46 2.57
C SER A 99 -8.86 -9.30 2.94
N LEU A 100 -8.91 -8.25 2.11
CA LEU A 100 -9.76 -7.07 2.38
C LEU A 100 -11.25 -7.39 2.19
N VAL A 101 -11.60 -8.25 1.23
CA VAL A 101 -12.98 -8.72 1.04
C VAL A 101 -13.46 -9.48 2.27
N TYR A 102 -12.67 -10.43 2.76
CA TYR A 102 -13.02 -11.16 3.98
C TYR A 102 -13.17 -10.22 5.18
N PHE A 103 -12.25 -9.28 5.37
CA PHE A 103 -12.36 -8.28 6.42
C PHE A 103 -13.67 -7.48 6.32
N VAL A 104 -14.02 -6.98 5.13
CA VAL A 104 -15.24 -6.19 4.92
C VAL A 104 -16.51 -7.02 5.17
N GLU A 105 -16.50 -8.30 4.80
CA GLU A 105 -17.62 -9.22 5.06
C GLU A 105 -17.76 -9.52 6.56
N ASP A 106 -16.67 -9.71 7.29
CA ASP A 106 -16.68 -9.86 8.75
C ASP A 106 -17.21 -8.59 9.43
N CYS A 107 -16.89 -7.41 8.89
CA CYS A 107 -17.41 -6.15 9.40
C CYS A 107 -18.92 -6.03 9.27
N GLU A 108 -19.52 -6.55 8.20
CA GLU A 108 -20.98 -6.55 8.01
C GLU A 108 -21.73 -7.27 9.14
N VAL A 109 -21.06 -8.24 9.80
CA VAL A 109 -21.60 -8.98 10.95
C VAL A 109 -21.30 -8.28 12.28
N SER A 110 -20.09 -7.73 12.48
CA SER A 110 -19.66 -7.08 13.72
C SER A 110 -18.77 -5.86 13.50
N TRP A 111 -19.35 -4.66 13.55
CA TRP A 111 -18.66 -3.40 13.30
C TRP A 111 -17.62 -3.02 14.37
N ASN A 112 -17.87 -3.37 15.64
CA ASN A 112 -17.01 -2.94 16.76
C ASN A 112 -15.60 -3.54 16.68
N SER A 113 -15.46 -4.76 16.17
CA SER A 113 -14.17 -5.42 15.95
C SER A 113 -13.39 -4.83 14.77
N CYS A 114 -14.04 -4.09 13.88
CA CYS A 114 -13.41 -3.56 12.68
C CYS A 114 -12.71 -2.22 12.90
N ASP A 115 -13.26 -1.32 13.72
CA ASP A 115 -12.64 0.00 13.98
C ASP A 115 -11.22 -0.17 14.57
N ALA A 116 -11.04 -1.12 15.48
CA ALA A 116 -9.76 -1.39 16.13
C ALA A 116 -8.69 -1.92 15.15
N ASN A 117 -9.10 -2.75 14.18
CA ASN A 117 -8.19 -3.35 13.20
C ASN A 117 -7.99 -2.47 11.95
N TRP A 118 -8.83 -1.46 11.77
CA TRP A 118 -8.86 -0.64 10.57
C TRP A 118 -7.53 0.01 10.20
N PRO A 119 -6.70 0.55 11.13
CA PRO A 119 -5.42 1.13 10.74
C PRO A 119 -4.53 0.17 9.93
N ASN A 120 -4.52 -1.12 10.28
CA ASN A 120 -3.76 -2.14 9.57
C ASN A 120 -4.38 -2.47 8.19
N GLU A 121 -5.70 -2.54 8.12
CA GLU A 121 -6.42 -2.80 6.86
C GLU A 121 -6.35 -1.60 5.90
N ALA A 122 -6.35 -0.38 6.42
CA ALA A 122 -6.14 0.84 5.65
C ALA A 122 -4.72 0.88 5.03
N GLU A 123 -3.70 0.39 5.74
CA GLU A 123 -2.36 0.20 5.17
C GLU A 123 -2.38 -0.82 4.03
N LYS A 124 -3.02 -1.99 4.21
CA LYS A 124 -3.17 -2.98 3.13
C LYS A 124 -3.92 -2.41 1.93
N ARG A 125 -4.97 -1.62 2.14
CA ARG A 125 -5.72 -0.96 1.06
C ARG A 125 -4.87 0.09 0.33
N THR A 126 -3.97 0.75 1.04
CA THR A 126 -2.99 1.69 0.45
C THR A 126 -1.93 0.96 -0.38
N LEU A 127 -1.44 -0.19 0.11
CA LEU A 127 -0.56 -1.07 -0.66
C LEU A 127 -1.24 -1.54 -1.96
N VAL A 128 -2.52 -1.95 -1.88
CA VAL A 128 -3.33 -2.27 -3.07
C VAL A 128 -3.40 -1.09 -4.03
N ALA A 129 -3.56 0.16 -3.55
CA ALA A 129 -3.61 1.32 -4.43
C ALA A 129 -2.32 1.48 -5.25
N HIS A 130 -1.15 1.32 -4.64
CA HIS A 130 0.13 1.40 -5.35
C HIS A 130 0.35 0.23 -6.32
N VAL A 131 -0.06 -0.99 -5.94
CA VAL A 131 -0.04 -2.15 -6.84
C VAL A 131 -0.95 -1.90 -8.06
N VAL A 132 -2.14 -1.35 -7.85
CA VAL A 132 -3.10 -1.04 -8.93
C VAL A 132 -2.56 0.05 -9.85
N GLU A 133 -1.98 1.11 -9.30
CA GLU A 133 -1.36 2.19 -10.08
C GLU A 133 -0.24 1.65 -10.98
N GLU A 134 0.66 0.85 -10.43
CA GLU A 134 1.76 0.24 -11.18
C GLU A 134 1.23 -0.74 -12.24
N ALA A 135 0.27 -1.60 -11.90
CA ALA A 135 -0.35 -2.54 -12.84
C ALA A 135 -1.08 -1.83 -13.99
N GLN A 136 -1.71 -0.68 -13.71
CA GLN A 136 -2.32 0.17 -14.74
C GLN A 136 -1.27 0.79 -15.65
N SER A 137 -0.16 1.29 -15.10
CA SER A 137 0.94 1.85 -15.91
C SER A 137 1.55 0.81 -16.86
N LEU A 138 1.52 -0.47 -16.46
CA LEU A 138 1.99 -1.61 -17.24
C LEU A 138 0.91 -2.22 -18.16
N ASN A 139 -0.31 -1.67 -18.17
CA ASN A 139 -1.44 -2.18 -18.95
C ASN A 139 -1.83 -3.64 -18.67
N ILE A 140 -1.63 -4.11 -17.43
CA ILE A 140 -1.99 -5.48 -16.99
C ILE A 140 -3.19 -5.52 -16.04
N PHE A 141 -3.83 -4.38 -15.79
CA PHE A 141 -4.98 -4.27 -14.88
C PHE A 141 -6.31 -4.18 -15.65
N ASP A 142 -6.94 -5.32 -15.86
CA ASP A 142 -8.14 -5.45 -16.69
C ASP A 142 -9.46 -5.05 -15.99
N THR A 143 -10.57 -5.28 -16.69
CA THR A 143 -11.93 -4.98 -16.22
C THR A 143 -12.38 -5.85 -15.05
N GLU A 144 -11.93 -7.10 -14.96
CA GLU A 144 -12.30 -8.01 -13.88
C GLU A 144 -11.63 -7.57 -12.58
N HIS A 145 -10.32 -7.28 -12.63
CA HIS A 145 -9.58 -6.74 -11.49
C HIS A 145 -10.20 -5.43 -10.99
N ARG A 146 -10.59 -4.55 -11.92
CA ARG A 146 -11.28 -3.29 -11.61
C ARG A 146 -12.65 -3.52 -10.96
N ALA A 147 -13.42 -4.48 -11.45
CA ALA A 147 -14.74 -4.79 -10.92
C ALA A 147 -14.67 -5.27 -9.46
N VAL A 148 -13.70 -6.14 -9.13
CA VAL A 148 -13.51 -6.64 -7.76
C VAL A 148 -13.13 -5.50 -6.81
N LEU A 149 -12.17 -4.65 -7.19
CA LEU A 149 -11.77 -3.49 -6.39
C LEU A 149 -12.95 -2.52 -6.17
N THR A 150 -13.71 -2.25 -7.23
CA THR A 150 -14.88 -1.36 -7.16
C THR A 150 -15.94 -1.91 -6.21
N LYS A 151 -16.21 -3.21 -6.26
CA LYS A 151 -17.17 -3.88 -5.37
C LYS A 151 -16.72 -3.82 -3.91
N LEU A 152 -15.43 -4.05 -3.63
CA LEU A 152 -14.86 -3.90 -2.29
C LEU A 152 -15.07 -2.47 -1.76
N ASP A 153 -14.66 -1.46 -2.53
CA ASP A 153 -14.75 -0.06 -2.12
C ASP A 153 -16.21 0.38 -1.93
N GLN A 154 -17.14 -0.10 -2.77
CA GLN A 154 -18.57 0.15 -2.60
C GLN A 154 -19.11 -0.44 -1.30
N LYS A 155 -18.75 -1.68 -0.96
CA LYS A 155 -19.15 -2.30 0.31
C LYS A 155 -18.62 -1.48 1.49
N LEU A 156 -17.31 -1.21 1.51
CA LEU A 156 -16.66 -0.45 2.57
C LEU A 156 -17.29 0.93 2.80
N ARG A 157 -17.58 1.67 1.72
CA ARG A 157 -18.21 3.01 1.80
C ARG A 157 -19.60 3.03 2.43
N ARG A 158 -20.33 1.91 2.45
CA ARG A 158 -21.70 1.85 3.03
C ARG A 158 -21.69 2.15 4.52
N PHE A 159 -20.64 1.70 5.22
CA PHE A 159 -20.46 1.80 6.66
C PHE A 159 -19.20 2.58 7.03
N PHE A 160 -18.73 3.47 6.14
CA PHE A 160 -17.58 4.31 6.41
C PHE A 160 -18.02 5.66 6.96
N ARG A 161 -17.42 6.06 8.08
CA ARG A 161 -17.55 7.40 8.66
C ARG A 161 -16.25 8.16 8.48
N GLU A 162 -16.36 9.46 8.26
CA GLU A 162 -15.19 10.34 8.17
C GLU A 162 -14.46 10.42 9.51
N SER A 163 -13.14 10.61 9.44
CA SER A 163 -12.28 10.82 10.59
C SER A 163 -11.09 11.70 10.23
N ALA A 164 -10.29 12.07 11.23
CA ALA A 164 -8.96 12.60 10.98
C ALA A 164 -8.13 11.63 10.13
N PHE A 165 -7.09 12.17 9.48
CA PHE A 165 -6.13 11.37 8.74
C PHE A 165 -5.50 10.32 9.66
N LEU A 166 -5.46 9.06 9.21
CA LEU A 166 -5.07 7.93 10.05
C LEU A 166 -3.57 7.88 10.37
N TRP A 167 -2.73 8.46 9.51
CA TRP A 167 -1.28 8.42 9.62
C TRP A 167 -0.70 9.75 10.08
N ASP A 168 0.63 9.79 10.24
CA ASP A 168 1.35 11.02 10.54
C ASP A 168 1.04 12.13 9.53
N GLU A 169 0.73 13.33 10.00
CA GLU A 169 0.33 14.47 9.17
C GLU A 169 1.37 14.82 8.08
N ARG A 170 2.65 14.49 8.27
CA ARG A 170 3.69 14.64 7.23
C ARG A 170 3.36 13.86 5.96
N LEU A 171 2.69 12.71 6.08
CA LEU A 171 2.31 11.87 4.94
C LEU A 171 1.04 12.35 4.23
N LYS A 172 0.34 13.35 4.76
CA LYS A 172 -0.95 13.81 4.21
C LYS A 172 -0.81 14.36 2.78
N ALA A 173 0.28 15.06 2.49
CA ALA A 173 0.58 15.55 1.14
C ALA A 173 0.80 14.40 0.13
N ALA A 174 1.37 13.28 0.59
CA ALA A 174 1.53 12.08 -0.22
C ALA A 174 0.20 11.36 -0.48
N TYR A 175 -0.77 11.50 0.43
CA TYR A 175 -2.02 10.75 0.38
C TYR A 175 -3.25 11.66 0.41
N PRO A 176 -3.50 12.45 -0.66
CA PRO A 176 -4.59 13.41 -0.68
C PRO A 176 -5.97 12.75 -0.76
N PHE A 177 -6.96 13.44 -0.17
CA PHE A 177 -8.38 13.21 -0.45
C PHE A 177 -8.74 13.85 -1.81
N PRO A 178 -9.62 13.25 -2.66
CA PRO A 178 -10.44 12.06 -2.42
C PRO A 178 -9.79 10.71 -2.81
N GLN A 179 -8.58 10.71 -3.38
CA GLN A 179 -7.94 9.51 -3.93
C GLN A 179 -7.71 8.43 -2.85
N TYR A 180 -7.24 8.83 -1.66
CA TYR A 180 -6.95 7.95 -0.54
C TYR A 180 -7.98 8.06 0.58
N TRP A 181 -9.27 8.21 0.23
CA TRP A 181 -10.38 8.44 1.18
C TRP A 181 -10.43 7.46 2.37
N TRP A 182 -9.96 6.22 2.21
CA TRP A 182 -9.91 5.22 3.28
C TRP A 182 -8.94 5.58 4.41
N LEU A 183 -8.00 6.51 4.18
CA LEU A 183 -7.13 7.08 5.20
C LEU A 183 -7.77 8.26 5.96
N TYR A 184 -8.97 8.67 5.58
CA TYR A 184 -9.72 9.80 6.15
C TYR A 184 -11.05 9.35 6.77
N GLY A 185 -11.11 8.10 7.22
CA GLY A 185 -12.29 7.58 7.87
C GLY A 185 -12.05 6.21 8.49
N ARG A 186 -13.11 5.68 9.09
CA ARG A 186 -13.12 4.38 9.74
C ARG A 186 -14.44 3.63 9.48
N PRO A 187 -14.42 2.30 9.52
CA PRO A 187 -15.64 1.49 9.63
C PRO A 187 -16.43 1.90 10.88
N GLY A 188 -17.73 2.11 10.74
CA GLY A 188 -18.61 2.46 11.85
C GLY A 188 -20.04 2.76 11.39
N ARG A 189 -20.98 2.76 12.33
CA ARG A 189 -22.36 3.14 12.05
C ARG A 189 -22.38 4.61 11.62
N LYS A 190 -23.03 4.93 10.49
CA LYS A 190 -23.45 6.31 10.21
C LYS A 190 -24.45 6.67 11.29
N GLU A 191 -24.21 7.73 12.05
CA GLU A 191 -25.18 8.19 13.04
C GLU A 191 -26.55 8.34 12.34
N GLU A 192 -27.56 7.63 12.84
CA GLU A 192 -28.94 7.91 12.44
C GLU A 192 -29.22 9.35 12.86
N PRO A 193 -29.79 10.20 11.98
CA PRO A 193 -30.19 11.53 12.41
C PRO A 193 -31.10 11.39 13.62
N GLN A 194 -30.72 12.03 14.73
CA GLN A 194 -31.58 12.17 15.89
C GLN A 194 -32.82 12.93 15.43
N ASN A 195 -33.95 12.22 15.33
CA ASN A 195 -35.27 12.83 15.15
C ASN A 195 -35.63 13.70 16.35
#